data_AF-A0AAW0F6L6-F1
#
_entry.id   AF-A0AAW0F6L6-F1
#
_cell.length_a   1.000
_cell.length_b   1.000
_cell.length_c   1.000
_cell.angle_alpha   90.00
_cell.angle_beta   90.00
_cell.angle_gamma   90.00
#
_symmetry.space_group_name_H-M   'P 1'
#
loop_
_entity.id
_entity.type
_entity.pdbx_description
1 polymer ?
#
loop_
_entity_poly.entity_id
_entity_poly.type
_entity_poly.pdbx_seq_one_letter_code
_entity_poly.pdbx_strand_id
1 'polypeptide(L)'
;MERERERNYWQHRDRVANQRSRIDNKIPESCAYVRPLGSVRSNPIQTAQVNRDNKKLVEKMVYIMNTGGGVDMSEPWRDHNRAVISQRRRDQEQITIARENAKMLDRLERAQPTYRAEKFEADRRRNEEFAARASRYPYHPLDRPQH
;
A
#
# COMPACT_ATOMS: atom_id res chain seq x y z
N MET A 1 -70.21 -22.42 -16.57
CA MET A 1 -69.20 -21.42 -16.94
C MET A 1 -68.26 -21.05 -15.79
N GLU A 2 -68.64 -20.26 -14.78
CA GLU A 2 -67.67 -19.81 -13.74
C GLU A 2 -67.16 -20.94 -12.84
N ARG A 3 -68.05 -21.82 -12.38
CA ARG A 3 -67.66 -22.98 -11.55
C ARG A 3 -66.71 -23.95 -12.26
N GLU A 4 -66.82 -24.06 -13.58
CA GLU A 4 -65.93 -24.92 -14.39
C GLU A 4 -64.56 -24.27 -14.55
N ARG A 5 -64.50 -22.94 -14.69
CA ARG A 5 -63.24 -22.19 -14.68
C ARG A 5 -62.52 -22.33 -13.35
N GLU A 6 -63.26 -22.23 -12.25
CA GLU A 6 -62.71 -22.39 -10.91
C GLU A 6 -62.17 -23.81 -10.68
N ARG A 7 -62.92 -24.84 -11.10
CA ARG A 7 -62.45 -26.23 -11.06
C ARG A 7 -61.18 -26.44 -11.89
N ASN A 8 -61.14 -25.91 -13.12
CA ASN A 8 -59.97 -26.01 -13.99
C ASN A 8 -58.76 -25.26 -13.42
N TYR A 9 -59.00 -24.11 -12.76
CA TYR A 9 -57.96 -23.35 -12.07
C TYR A 9 -57.34 -24.16 -10.94
N TRP A 10 -58.16 -24.78 -10.08
CA TRP A 10 -57.66 -25.60 -8.98
C TRP A 10 -56.90 -26.84 -9.47
N GLN A 11 -57.39 -27.52 -10.52
CA GLN A 11 -56.66 -28.64 -11.13
C GLN A 11 -55.32 -28.21 -11.75
N HIS A 12 -55.27 -27.04 -12.39
CA HIS A 12 -54.03 -26.51 -12.92
C HIS A 12 -53.03 -26.22 -11.80
N ARG A 13 -53.46 -25.57 -10.72
CA ARG A 13 -52.61 -25.29 -9.55
C ARG A 13 -52.06 -26.57 -8.94
N ASP A 14 -52.88 -27.61 -8.83
CA ASP A 14 -52.44 -28.90 -8.29
C ASP A 14 -51.40 -29.57 -9.20
N ARG A 15 -51.57 -29.51 -10.53
CA ARG A 15 -50.57 -30.03 -11.48
C ARG A 15 -49.24 -29.28 -11.41
N VAL A 16 -49.30 -27.95 -11.30
CA VAL A 16 -48.10 -27.10 -11.17
C VAL A 16 -47.39 -27.39 -9.84
N ALA A 17 -48.14 -27.52 -8.74
CA ALA A 17 -47.58 -27.83 -7.42
C ALA A 17 -46.90 -29.21 -7.39
N ASN A 18 -47.49 -30.20 -8.07
CA ASN A 18 -46.97 -31.57 -8.11
C ASN A 18 -45.96 -31.82 -9.25
N GLN A 19 -45.60 -30.79 -10.02
CA GLN A 19 -44.66 -30.93 -11.13
C GLN A 19 -43.23 -31.10 -10.59
N ARG A 20 -42.65 -32.29 -10.78
CA ARG A 20 -41.25 -32.57 -10.43
C ARG A 20 -40.31 -32.04 -11.52
N SER A 21 -39.21 -31.40 -11.12
CA SER A 21 -38.12 -31.06 -12.03
C SER A 21 -37.49 -32.33 -12.58
N ARG A 22 -37.51 -32.52 -13.91
CA ARG A 22 -36.90 -33.68 -14.59
C ARG A 22 -35.44 -33.44 -15.00
N ILE A 23 -34.91 -32.25 -14.77
CA ILE A 23 -33.55 -31.87 -15.12
C ILE A 23 -32.71 -31.95 -13.84
N ASP A 24 -31.70 -32.81 -13.86
CA ASP A 24 -30.70 -32.87 -12.79
C ASP A 24 -29.73 -31.71 -12.96
N ASN A 25 -29.79 -30.74 -12.04
CA ASN A 25 -28.88 -29.59 -11.99
C ASN A 25 -27.69 -29.84 -11.05
N LYS A 26 -27.47 -31.07 -10.58
CA LYS A 26 -26.30 -31.39 -9.77
C LYS A 26 -25.04 -31.25 -10.61
N ILE A 27 -23.99 -30.73 -9.97
CA ILE A 27 -22.68 -30.61 -10.59
C ILE A 27 -22.17 -32.03 -10.88
N PRO A 28 -21.77 -32.35 -12.13
CA PRO A 28 -21.22 -33.66 -12.45
C PRO A 28 -19.93 -33.90 -11.67
N GLU A 29 -19.73 -35.11 -11.18
CA GLU A 29 -18.57 -35.48 -10.33
C GLU A 29 -17.22 -35.19 -11.01
N SER A 30 -17.18 -35.18 -12.34
CA SER A 30 -16.01 -34.83 -13.15
C SER A 30 -15.59 -33.35 -13.06
N CYS A 31 -16.48 -32.46 -12.58
CA CYS A 31 -16.23 -31.03 -12.40
C CYS A 31 -16.00 -30.65 -10.93
N ALA A 32 -15.89 -31.64 -10.03
CA ALA A 32 -15.41 -31.38 -8.68
C ALA A 32 -13.91 -31.08 -8.76
N TYR A 33 -13.54 -29.80 -8.95
CA TYR A 33 -12.19 -29.32 -8.72
C TYR A 33 -11.92 -29.38 -7.21
N VAL A 34 -11.74 -30.58 -6.69
CA VAL A 34 -11.16 -30.82 -5.39
C VAL A 34 -9.69 -30.51 -5.58
N ARG A 35 -9.29 -29.29 -5.23
CA ARG A 35 -7.88 -29.11 -4.83
C ARG A 35 -7.67 -30.16 -3.74
N PRO A 36 -6.72 -31.10 -3.88
CA PRO A 36 -6.40 -31.95 -2.76
C PRO A 36 -6.17 -31.02 -1.58
N LEU A 37 -6.81 -31.31 -0.43
CA LEU A 37 -6.43 -30.77 0.86
C LEU A 37 -5.03 -31.34 1.20
N GLY A 38 -4.09 -31.10 0.31
CA GLY A 38 -2.74 -31.59 0.32
C GLY A 38 -1.91 -30.50 0.93
N SER A 39 -1.62 -30.69 2.22
CA SER A 39 -0.48 -30.11 2.92
C SER A 39 -0.27 -28.63 2.60
N VAL A 40 -1.00 -27.75 3.28
CA VAL A 40 -0.35 -26.48 3.65
C VAL A 40 0.86 -26.92 4.46
N ARG A 41 2.04 -26.99 3.81
CA ARG A 41 3.31 -27.11 4.51
C ARG A 41 3.33 -25.90 5.42
N SER A 42 2.96 -26.11 6.67
CA SER A 42 2.91 -25.08 7.69
C SER A 42 4.34 -24.61 7.86
N ASN A 43 4.73 -23.56 7.14
CA ASN A 43 6.00 -22.93 7.34
C ASN A 43 5.95 -22.35 8.75
N PRO A 44 6.69 -22.90 9.72
CA PRO A 44 6.58 -22.48 11.13
C PRO A 44 6.90 -20.99 11.28
N ILE A 45 7.72 -20.45 10.38
CA ILE A 45 8.04 -19.03 10.30
C ILE A 45 6.82 -18.21 9.86
N GLN A 46 6.08 -18.66 8.84
CA GLN A 46 4.88 -17.94 8.38
C GLN A 46 3.75 -18.01 9.41
N THR A 47 3.56 -19.16 10.07
CA THR A 47 2.54 -19.28 11.13
C THR A 47 2.91 -18.46 12.37
N ALA A 48 4.19 -18.41 12.76
CA ALA A 48 4.65 -17.54 13.82
C ALA A 48 4.44 -16.05 13.49
N GLN A 49 4.70 -15.65 12.24
CA GLN A 49 4.45 -14.28 11.76
C GLN A 49 2.96 -13.93 11.83
N VAL A 50 2.10 -14.80 11.29
CA VAL A 50 0.63 -14.64 11.33
C VAL A 50 0.14 -14.54 12.77
N ASN A 51 0.62 -15.38 13.69
CA ASN A 51 0.24 -15.32 15.09
C ASN A 51 0.68 -14.00 15.77
N ARG A 52 1.87 -13.51 15.43
CA ARG A 52 2.37 -12.22 15.95
C ARG A 52 1.52 -11.06 15.44
N ASP A 53 1.16 -11.09 14.16
CA ASP A 53 0.34 -10.05 13.54
C ASP A 53 -1.11 -10.10 14.03
N ASN A 54 -1.67 -11.30 14.24
CA ASN A 54 -2.98 -11.48 14.87
C ASN A 54 -3.00 -10.92 16.30
N LYS A 55 -1.94 -11.15 17.08
CA LYS A 55 -1.83 -10.56 18.43
C LYS A 55 -1.84 -9.03 18.38
N LYS A 56 -1.04 -8.42 17.49
CA LYS A 56 -1.04 -6.96 17.29
C LYS A 56 -2.40 -6.43 16.84
N LEU A 57 -3.09 -7.18 15.97
CA LEU A 57 -4.41 -6.80 15.50
C LEU A 57 -5.41 -6.77 16.66
N VAL A 58 -5.44 -7.82 17.49
CA VAL A 58 -6.31 -7.87 18.68
C VAL A 58 -6.00 -6.72 19.65
N GLU A 59 -4.73 -6.45 19.94
CA GLU A 59 -4.32 -5.32 20.78
C GLU A 59 -4.86 -3.99 20.25
N LYS A 60 -4.76 -3.75 18.94
CA LYS A 60 -5.29 -2.55 18.29
C LYS A 60 -6.82 -2.50 18.30
N MET A 61 -7.49 -3.63 18.07
CA MET A 61 -8.95 -3.71 18.11
C MET A 61 -9.48 -3.39 19.50
N VAL A 62 -8.89 -4.00 20.54
CA VAL A 62 -9.23 -3.71 21.94
C VAL A 62 -9.01 -2.23 22.25
N TYR A 63 -7.88 -1.66 21.82
CA TYR A 63 -7.61 -0.24 21.98
C TYR A 63 -8.70 0.64 21.33
N ILE A 64 -9.06 0.37 20.06
CA ILE A 64 -10.09 1.11 19.32
C ILE A 64 -11.46 0.96 19.99
N MET A 65 -11.82 -0.27 20.38
CA MET A 65 -13.09 -0.55 21.07
C MET A 65 -13.18 0.21 22.40
N ASN A 66 -12.10 0.25 23.17
CA ASN A 66 -12.04 0.97 24.44
C ASN A 66 -12.05 2.50 24.27
N THR A 67 -11.42 3.03 23.20
CA THR A 67 -11.38 4.47 22.91
C THR A 67 -12.53 4.96 22.03
N GLY A 68 -13.43 4.06 21.58
CA GLY A 68 -14.55 4.38 20.71
C GLY A 68 -14.13 4.93 19.33
N GLY A 69 -12.89 4.66 18.89
CA GLY A 69 -12.31 5.29 17.71
C GLY A 69 -11.97 6.78 17.88
N GLY A 70 -12.11 7.32 19.08
CA GLY A 70 -11.67 8.67 19.42
C GLY A 70 -10.15 8.73 19.42
N VAL A 71 -9.58 9.56 18.54
CA VAL A 71 -8.24 10.11 18.79
C VAL A 71 -8.40 11.07 19.96
N ASP A 72 -7.57 10.94 20.99
CA ASP A 72 -7.61 11.79 22.15
C ASP A 72 -7.25 13.24 21.78
N MET A 73 -8.24 13.96 21.25
CA MET A 73 -8.25 15.38 20.94
C MET A 73 -8.58 16.21 22.19
N SER A 74 -8.42 15.67 23.40
CA SER A 74 -8.42 16.54 24.56
C SER A 74 -7.22 17.46 24.42
N GLU A 75 -7.48 18.75 24.40
CA GLU A 75 -6.45 19.76 24.32
C GLU A 75 -5.40 19.52 25.43
N PRO A 76 -4.09 19.48 25.14
CA PRO A 76 -3.08 19.05 26.11
C PRO A 76 -3.09 19.87 27.42
N TRP A 77 -3.58 21.11 27.39
CA TRP A 77 -3.70 21.97 28.58
C TRP A 77 -4.83 21.58 29.54
N ARG A 78 -5.75 20.70 29.13
CA ARG A 78 -6.86 20.23 29.98
C ARG A 78 -6.39 19.23 31.05
N ASP A 79 -5.22 18.62 30.86
CA ASP A 79 -4.52 17.79 31.85
C ASP A 79 -3.03 18.16 31.89
N HIS A 80 -2.61 18.81 32.97
CA HIS A 80 -1.23 19.28 33.17
C HIS A 80 -0.19 18.16 33.00
N ASN A 81 -0.51 16.95 33.47
CA ASN A 81 0.40 15.82 33.37
C ASN A 81 0.55 15.38 31.90
N ARG A 82 -0.53 15.46 31.13
CA ARG A 82 -0.53 15.12 29.71
C ARG A 82 0.25 16.13 28.87
N ALA A 83 0.15 17.43 29.16
CA ALA A 83 0.98 18.46 28.55
C ALA A 83 2.47 18.18 28.77
N VAL A 84 2.88 17.93 30.02
CA VAL A 84 4.28 17.68 30.38
C VAL A 84 4.82 16.40 29.71
N ILE A 85 4.05 15.31 29.71
CA ILE A 85 4.42 14.07 29.04
C ILE A 85 4.57 14.29 27.52
N SER A 86 3.66 15.04 26.91
CA SER A 86 3.73 15.35 25.47
C SER A 86 4.96 16.20 25.11
N GLN A 87 5.30 17.18 25.94
CA GLN A 87 6.49 18.00 25.76
C GLN A 87 7.75 17.16 25.87
N ARG A 88 7.86 16.35 26.93
CA ARG A 88 9.00 15.44 27.12
C ARG A 88 9.17 14.47 25.94
N ARG A 89 8.07 13.96 25.39
CA ARG A 89 8.10 13.09 24.21
C ARG A 89 8.61 13.84 22.98
N ARG A 90 8.12 15.06 22.74
CA ARG A 90 8.60 15.93 21.65
C ARG A 90 10.09 16.24 21.79
N ASP A 91 10.55 16.58 22.99
CA ASP A 91 11.96 16.88 23.24
C ASP A 91 12.85 15.65 22.95
N GLN A 92 12.40 14.46 23.37
CA GLN A 92 13.10 13.21 23.09
C GLN A 92 13.16 12.87 21.59
N GLU A 93 12.05 13.08 20.87
CA GLU A 93 11.99 12.93 19.41
C GLU A 93 12.93 13.94 18.74
N GLN A 94 12.96 15.19 19.19
CA GLN A 94 13.83 16.23 18.65
C GLN A 94 15.32 15.91 18.87
N ILE A 95 15.70 15.39 20.04
CA ILE A 95 17.06 14.89 20.30
C ILE A 95 17.42 13.76 19.34
N THR A 96 16.46 12.86 19.06
CA THR A 96 16.67 11.72 18.15
C THR A 96 16.90 12.21 16.72
N ILE A 97 16.05 13.12 16.23
CA ILE A 97 16.18 13.75 14.92
C ILE A 97 17.52 14.49 14.80
N ALA A 98 17.92 15.26 15.82
CA ALA A 98 19.18 15.99 15.80
C ALA A 98 20.39 15.06 15.68
N ARG A 99 20.38 13.91 16.37
CA ARG A 99 21.43 12.90 16.26
C ARG A 99 21.49 12.27 14.87
N GLU A 100 20.33 11.96 14.29
CA GLU A 100 20.25 11.41 12.93
C GLU A 100 20.75 12.42 11.89
N ASN A 101 20.35 13.70 12.02
CA ASN A 101 20.80 14.78 11.16
C ASN A 101 22.33 14.98 11.25
N ALA A 102 22.91 14.94 12.45
CA ALA A 102 24.35 15.02 12.62
C ALA A 102 25.08 13.86 11.92
N LYS A 103 24.53 12.64 12.01
CA LYS A 103 25.08 11.47 11.31
C LYS A 103 24.94 11.58 9.79
N MET A 104 23.84 12.14 9.29
CA MET A 104 23.67 12.39 7.86
C MET A 104 24.63 13.45 7.35
N LEU A 105 24.83 14.53 8.11
CA LEU A 105 25.77 15.58 7.78
C LEU A 105 27.20 15.03 7.68
N ASP A 106 27.64 14.26 8.68
CA ASP A 106 28.96 13.61 8.67
C ASP A 106 29.15 12.69 7.44
N ARG A 107 28.09 11.98 7.03
CA ARG A 107 28.12 11.17 5.79
C ARG A 107 28.23 12.02 4.54
N LEU A 108 27.54 13.16 4.49
CA LEU A 108 27.58 14.08 3.34
C LEU A 108 28.95 14.77 3.23
N GLU A 109 29.54 15.19 4.35
CA GLU A 109 30.86 15.81 4.38
C GLU A 109 31.96 14.83 3.98
N ARG A 110 31.84 13.56 4.36
CA ARG A 110 32.78 12.50 3.96
C ARG A 110 32.52 11.96 2.56
N ALA A 111 31.35 12.21 1.98
CA ALA A 111 31.02 11.75 0.64
C ALA A 111 31.91 12.45 -0.38
N GLN A 112 32.79 11.67 -1.01
CA GLN A 112 33.60 12.18 -2.11
C GLN A 112 32.72 12.41 -3.34
N PRO A 113 32.92 13.51 -4.08
CA PRO A 113 32.26 13.73 -5.36
C PRO A 113 32.49 12.53 -6.29
N THR A 114 31.42 11.88 -6.75
CA THR A 114 31.52 10.78 -7.71
C THR A 114 32.07 11.26 -9.06
N TYR A 115 31.86 12.53 -9.37
CA TYR A 115 32.29 13.18 -10.60
C TYR A 115 33.31 14.27 -10.31
N ARG A 116 34.35 14.32 -11.15
CA ARG A 116 35.36 15.39 -11.12
C ARG A 116 34.82 16.56 -11.96
N ALA A 117 34.37 17.62 -11.29
CA ALA A 117 33.85 18.82 -11.95
C ALA A 117 34.85 19.39 -12.98
N GLU A 118 36.13 19.49 -12.61
CA GLU A 118 37.21 19.96 -13.50
C GLU A 118 37.33 19.12 -14.79
N LYS A 119 37.19 17.79 -14.66
CA LYS A 119 37.23 16.89 -15.82
C LYS A 119 36.01 17.15 -16.72
N PHE A 120 34.83 17.29 -16.13
CA PHE A 120 33.62 17.56 -16.91
C PHE A 120 33.67 18.92 -17.61
N GLU A 121 34.24 19.95 -16.99
CA GLU A 121 34.47 21.23 -17.66
C GLU A 121 35.45 21.09 -18.83
N ALA A 122 36.56 20.37 -18.64
CA ALA A 122 37.54 20.13 -19.69
C ALA A 122 36.96 19.30 -20.85
N ASP A 123 36.25 18.21 -20.54
CA ASP A 123 35.57 17.36 -21.52
C ASP A 123 34.49 18.16 -22.27
N ARG A 124 33.77 19.06 -21.58
CA ARG A 124 32.79 19.95 -22.21
C ARG A 124 33.44 20.91 -23.19
N ARG A 125 34.52 21.60 -22.80
CA ARG A 125 35.27 22.50 -23.71
C ARG A 125 35.73 21.77 -24.97
N ARG A 126 36.29 20.57 -24.80
CA ARG A 126 36.72 19.72 -25.92
C ARG A 126 35.54 19.30 -26.81
N ASN A 127 34.40 18.95 -26.23
CA ASN A 127 33.20 18.63 -26.97
C ASN A 127 32.62 19.84 -27.74
N GLU A 128 32.67 21.03 -27.16
CA GLU A 128 32.26 22.27 -27.86
C GLU A 128 33.14 22.53 -29.09
N GLU A 129 34.46 22.32 -28.99
CA GLU A 129 35.36 22.41 -30.14
C GLU A 129 35.05 21.37 -31.23
N PHE A 130 34.76 20.12 -30.84
CA PHE A 130 34.36 19.09 -31.79
C PHE A 130 33.02 19.40 -32.45
N ALA A 131 32.04 19.88 -31.68
CA ALA A 131 30.75 20.29 -32.21
C ALA A 131 30.89 21.43 -33.22
N ALA A 132 31.75 22.42 -32.93
CA ALA A 132 32.05 23.52 -33.85
C ALA A 132 32.73 23.06 -35.16
N ARG A 133 33.61 22.05 -35.08
CA ARG A 133 34.26 21.47 -36.26
C ARG A 133 33.32 20.59 -37.08
N ALA A 134 32.41 19.88 -36.42
CA ALA A 134 31.44 18.99 -37.08
C ALA A 134 30.20 19.73 -37.61
N SER A 135 29.95 20.96 -37.15
CA SER A 135 28.78 21.74 -37.55
C SER A 135 28.92 22.31 -38.95
N ARG A 136 27.89 22.12 -39.78
CA ARG A 136 27.77 22.75 -41.10
C ARG A 136 27.51 24.27 -41.04
N TYR A 137 26.95 24.74 -39.93
CA TYR A 137 26.57 26.13 -39.68
C TYR A 137 27.34 26.68 -38.47
N PRO A 138 27.42 28.02 -38.28
CA PRO A 138 28.10 28.62 -37.13
C PRO A 138 27.59 28.04 -35.81
N TYR A 139 28.49 27.40 -35.06
CA TYR A 139 28.17 26.79 -33.78
C TYR A 139 28.29 27.81 -32.65
N HIS A 140 27.26 27.87 -31.81
CA HIS A 140 27.21 28.73 -30.62
C HIS A 140 27.13 27.87 -29.37
N PRO A 141 28.08 28.02 -28.42
CA PRO A 141 28.00 27.35 -27.12
C PRO A 141 26.76 27.79 -26.34
N LEU A 142 26.11 26.84 -25.66
CA LEU A 142 24.84 27.03 -24.95
C LEU A 142 24.90 28.07 -23.82
N ASP A 143 26.08 28.31 -23.26
CA ASP A 143 26.28 29.22 -22.14
C ASP A 143 26.36 30.70 -22.54
N ARG A 144 26.47 31.00 -23.84
CA ARG A 144 26.52 32.39 -24.31
C ARG A 144 25.12 32.85 -24.69
N PRO A 145 24.57 33.89 -24.02
CA PRO A 145 23.32 34.48 -24.47
C PRO A 145 23.49 35.03 -25.88
N GLN A 146 22.50 34.79 -26.74
CA GLN A 146 22.50 35.34 -28.09
C GLN A 146 22.17 36.83 -28.00
N HIS A 147 23.08 37.67 -28.52
CA HIS A 147 22.88 39.09 -28.73
C HIS A 147 22.51 39.36 -30.18
#